data_AF-A0A958PD46-F1
#
_entry.id   AF-A0A958PD46-F1
#
_cell.length_a   1.000
_cell.length_b   1.000
_cell.length_c   1.000
_cell.angle_alpha   90.00
_cell.angle_beta   90.00
_cell.angle_gamma   90.00
#
_symmetry.space_group_name_H-M   'P 1'
#
loop_
_entity.id
_entity.type
_entity.pdbx_description
1 polymer ?
#
loop_
_entity_poly.entity_id
_entity_poly.type
_entity_poly.pdbx_seq_one_letter_code
_entity_poly.pdbx_strand_id
1 'polypeptide(L)'
;MSEFFQWNQQNLGLDCEMDDEHKILINKMNLVYDAQAAGESYNKVTSLLEDLGAYTVEHFKSEEAYMEKIGFQGLATHKIIHQQLLKQFGEHMENYKKTQKLEESFFNFLKVWLTSHIKGIDAKYAGK
;
A
#
# COMPACT_ATOMS: atom_id res chain seq x y z
N MET A 1 -2.88 17.52 8.08
CA MET A 1 -2.39 16.25 7.49
C MET A 1 -1.38 16.61 6.42
N SER A 2 -0.23 15.93 6.35
CA SER A 2 0.78 16.24 5.33
C SER A 2 0.34 15.84 3.93
N GLU A 3 0.99 16.42 2.92
CA GLU A 3 0.87 16.03 1.51
C GLU A 3 1.89 14.96 1.09
N PHE A 4 2.35 14.09 2.02
CA PHE A 4 3.40 13.09 1.76
C PHE A 4 3.17 12.26 0.49
N PHE A 5 1.93 11.78 0.30
CA PHE A 5 1.47 11.17 -0.92
C PHE A 5 0.02 11.59 -1.19
N GLN A 6 -0.23 12.21 -2.35
CA GLN A 6 -1.56 12.67 -2.74
C GLN A 6 -2.11 11.84 -3.89
N TRP A 7 -3.40 11.53 -3.82
CA TRP A 7 -4.11 10.91 -4.94
C TRP A 7 -4.09 11.85 -6.15
N ASN A 8 -3.79 11.31 -7.32
CA ASN A 8 -3.84 12.04 -8.58
C ASN A 8 -4.57 11.18 -9.61
N GLN A 9 -5.83 11.52 -9.90
CA GLN A 9 -6.67 10.75 -10.83
C GLN A 9 -6.01 10.57 -12.21
N GLN A 10 -5.31 11.59 -12.72
CA GLN A 10 -4.71 11.52 -14.06
C GLN A 10 -3.48 10.60 -14.12
N ASN A 11 -2.82 10.35 -13.00
CA ASN A 11 -1.58 9.56 -12.94
C ASN A 11 -1.76 8.18 -12.31
N LEU A 12 -2.71 8.03 -11.39
CA LEU A 12 -2.96 6.81 -10.62
C LEU A 12 -4.34 6.20 -10.89
N GLY A 13 -5.30 6.97 -11.38
CA GLY A 13 -6.66 6.47 -11.58
C GLY A 13 -6.72 5.38 -12.65
N LEU A 14 -7.43 4.30 -12.31
CA LEU A 14 -7.76 3.19 -13.19
C LEU A 14 -9.24 3.20 -13.60
N ASP A 15 -10.02 4.15 -13.07
CA ASP A 15 -11.45 4.32 -13.30
C ASP A 15 -12.26 3.04 -12.96
N CYS A 16 -11.87 2.38 -11.88
CA CYS A 16 -12.52 1.17 -11.35
C CYS A 16 -12.70 1.25 -9.82
N GLU A 17 -13.37 0.26 -9.23
CA GLU A 17 -13.63 0.22 -7.79
C GLU A 17 -12.35 0.18 -6.92
N MET A 18 -11.22 -0.23 -7.50
CA MET A 18 -9.93 -0.29 -6.81
C MET A 18 -9.34 1.11 -6.53
N ASP A 19 -9.73 2.15 -7.30
CA ASP A 19 -9.27 3.52 -7.06
C ASP A 19 -9.63 4.01 -5.65
N ASP A 20 -10.79 3.60 -5.13
CA ASP A 20 -11.23 4.00 -3.80
C ASP A 20 -10.44 3.28 -2.70
N GLU A 21 -10.10 2.01 -2.90
CA GLU A 21 -9.21 1.28 -2.00
C GLU A 21 -7.78 1.85 -2.03
N HIS A 22 -7.26 2.22 -3.20
CA HIS A 22 -5.95 2.88 -3.33
C HIS A 22 -5.91 4.23 -2.61
N LYS A 23 -6.98 5.03 -2.68
CA LYS A 23 -7.08 6.30 -1.90
C LYS A 23 -7.02 6.04 -0.40
N ILE A 24 -7.65 4.97 0.09
CA ILE A 24 -7.60 4.60 1.50
C ILE A 24 -6.18 4.17 1.91
N LEU A 25 -5.48 3.39 1.06
CA LEU A 25 -4.07 3.06 1.28
C LEU A 25 -3.20 4.31 1.39
N ILE A 26 -3.34 5.25 0.45
CA ILE A 26 -2.61 6.53 0.48
C ILE A 26 -2.90 7.29 1.78
N ASN A 27 -4.17 7.35 2.21
CA ASN A 27 -4.52 8.01 3.46
C ASN A 27 -3.84 7.35 4.67
N LYS A 28 -3.85 6.01 4.75
CA LYS A 28 -3.16 5.28 5.83
C LYS A 28 -1.64 5.51 5.81
N MET A 29 -1.03 5.57 4.62
CA MET A 29 0.38 5.94 4.48
C MET A 29 0.67 7.35 5.01
N ASN A 30 -0.18 8.32 4.70
CA ASN A 30 -0.05 9.69 5.19
C ASN A 30 -0.20 9.77 6.72
N LEU A 31 -1.11 8.99 7.31
CA LEU A 31 -1.27 8.93 8.77
C LEU A 31 -0.01 8.41 9.47
N VAL A 32 0.63 7.37 8.92
CA VAL A 32 1.90 6.84 9.43
C VAL A 32 3.00 7.90 9.32
N TYR A 33 3.09 8.59 8.16
CA TYR A 33 4.08 9.65 7.95
C TYR A 33 3.91 10.82 8.92
N ASP A 34 2.68 11.29 9.09
CA ASP A 34 2.34 12.39 10.00
C ASP A 34 2.67 12.05 11.45
N ALA A 35 2.31 10.85 11.89
CA ALA A 35 2.60 10.40 13.25
C ALA A 35 4.11 10.32 13.52
N GLN A 36 4.88 9.79 12.56
CA GLN A 36 6.34 9.76 12.67
C GLN A 36 6.93 11.18 12.69
N ALA A 37 6.47 12.08 11.83
CA ALA A 37 6.97 13.45 11.74
C ALA A 37 6.61 14.30 12.98
N ALA A 38 5.46 14.04 13.59
CA ALA A 38 5.02 14.69 14.82
C ALA A 38 5.72 14.13 16.09
N GLY A 39 6.54 13.08 15.96
CA GLY A 39 7.18 12.44 17.10
C GLY A 39 6.18 11.74 18.03
N GLU A 40 5.09 11.20 17.46
CA GLU A 40 4.07 10.47 18.22
C GLU A 40 4.64 9.24 18.93
N SER A 41 3.92 8.78 19.95
CA SER A 41 4.35 7.62 20.74
C SER A 41 4.53 6.35 19.89
N TYR A 42 5.48 5.49 20.29
CA TYR A 42 5.72 4.19 19.67
C TYR A 42 4.44 3.36 19.49
N ASN A 43 3.57 3.34 20.50
CA ASN A 43 2.31 2.58 20.44
C ASN A 43 1.36 3.13 19.36
N LYS A 44 1.31 4.47 19.21
CA LYS A 44 0.47 5.12 18.20
C LYS A 44 0.95 4.81 16.79
N VAL A 45 2.25 4.95 16.53
CA VAL A 45 2.83 4.66 15.21
C VAL A 45 2.74 3.17 14.89
N THR A 46 3.00 2.28 15.86
CA THR A 46 2.81 0.82 15.72
C THR A 46 1.38 0.49 15.30
N SER A 47 0.38 1.05 15.98
CA SER A 47 -1.03 0.81 15.64
C SER A 47 -1.39 1.27 14.23
N LEU A 48 -0.82 2.38 13.76
CA LEU A 48 -1.04 2.87 12.38
C LEU A 48 -0.34 1.98 11.34
N LEU A 49 0.86 1.46 11.65
CA LEU A 49 1.54 0.50 10.77
C LEU A 49 0.78 -0.83 10.67
N GLU A 50 0.23 -1.31 11.78
CA GLU A 50 -0.62 -2.51 11.79
C GLU A 50 -1.90 -2.31 10.99
N ASP A 51 -2.55 -1.14 11.13
CA ASP A 51 -3.74 -0.78 10.35
C ASP A 51 -3.43 -0.66 8.84
N LEU A 52 -2.30 -0.06 8.47
CA LEU A 52 -1.82 -0.01 7.08
C LEU A 52 -1.57 -1.42 6.51
N GLY A 53 -0.88 -2.27 7.27
CA GLY A 53 -0.59 -3.65 6.86
C GLY A 53 -1.85 -4.49 6.71
N ALA A 54 -2.78 -4.40 7.67
CA ALA A 54 -4.05 -5.10 7.64
C ALA A 54 -4.89 -4.70 6.42
N TYR A 55 -5.01 -3.41 6.14
CA TYR A 55 -5.76 -2.92 4.99
C TYR A 55 -5.09 -3.25 3.65
N THR A 56 -3.75 -3.29 3.60
CA THR A 56 -3.03 -3.76 2.40
C THR A 56 -3.37 -5.22 2.08
N VAL A 57 -3.48 -6.08 3.09
CA VAL A 57 -3.91 -7.48 2.90
C VAL A 57 -5.36 -7.57 2.45
N GLU A 58 -6.25 -6.73 2.98
CA GLU A 58 -7.65 -6.67 2.57
C GLU A 58 -7.79 -6.24 1.10
N HIS A 59 -7.14 -5.15 0.72
CA HIS A 59 -7.09 -4.65 -0.65
C HIS A 59 -6.62 -5.73 -1.64
N PHE A 60 -5.51 -6.42 -1.34
CA PHE A 60 -5.03 -7.51 -2.20
C PHE A 60 -6.02 -8.66 -2.33
N LYS A 61 -6.80 -8.96 -1.28
CA LYS A 61 -7.87 -9.95 -1.40
C LYS A 61 -9.01 -9.48 -2.30
N SER A 62 -9.39 -8.20 -2.22
CA SER A 62 -10.38 -7.59 -3.13
C SER A 62 -9.93 -7.73 -4.59
N GLU A 63 -8.70 -7.31 -4.90
CA GLU A 63 -8.15 -7.41 -6.25
C GLU A 63 -8.05 -8.85 -6.75
N GLU A 64 -7.56 -9.77 -5.90
CA GLU A 64 -7.43 -11.17 -6.25
C GLU A 64 -8.77 -11.84 -6.51
N ALA A 65 -9.80 -11.51 -5.72
CA ALA A 65 -11.16 -11.98 -5.93
C ALA A 65 -11.76 -11.41 -7.22
N TYR A 66 -11.50 -10.13 -7.52
CA TYR A 66 -11.91 -9.52 -8.79
C TYR A 66 -11.25 -10.23 -9.98
N MET A 67 -9.92 -10.38 -9.95
CA MET A 67 -9.15 -11.06 -10.99
C MET A 67 -9.61 -12.51 -11.21
N GLU A 68 -9.93 -13.24 -10.14
CA GLU A 68 -10.48 -14.59 -10.24
C GLU A 68 -11.86 -14.59 -10.93
N LYS A 69 -12.74 -13.67 -10.53
CA LYS A 69 -14.09 -13.51 -11.10
C LYS A 69 -14.07 -13.23 -12.60
N ILE A 70 -13.12 -12.42 -13.08
CA ILE A 70 -12.97 -12.09 -14.51
C ILE A 70 -12.10 -13.09 -15.28
N GLY A 71 -11.57 -14.12 -14.63
CA GLY A 71 -10.70 -15.12 -15.27
C GLY A 71 -9.36 -14.54 -15.75
N PHE A 72 -8.80 -13.57 -15.03
CA PHE A 72 -7.56 -12.90 -15.41
C PHE A 72 -6.37 -13.88 -15.37
N GLN A 73 -5.78 -14.15 -16.53
CA GLN A 73 -4.68 -15.11 -16.68
C GLN A 73 -3.42 -14.76 -15.85
N GLY A 74 -3.24 -13.48 -15.52
CA GLY A 74 -2.10 -12.98 -14.75
C GLY A 74 -2.20 -13.16 -13.23
N LEU A 75 -3.32 -13.70 -12.71
CA LEU A 75 -3.60 -13.78 -11.27
C LEU A 75 -2.45 -14.40 -10.46
N ALA A 76 -1.93 -15.56 -10.89
CA ALA A 76 -0.87 -16.26 -10.16
C ALA A 76 0.40 -15.40 -9.99
N THR A 77 0.81 -14.70 -11.05
CA THR A 77 1.96 -13.79 -11.02
C THR A 77 1.67 -12.57 -10.15
N HIS A 78 0.45 -12.03 -10.19
CA HIS A 78 0.03 -10.89 -9.38
C HIS A 78 0.10 -11.21 -7.88
N LYS A 79 -0.39 -12.39 -7.46
CA LYS A 79 -0.29 -12.85 -6.05
C LYS A 79 1.16 -12.92 -5.55
N ILE A 80 2.10 -13.32 -6.41
CA ILE A 80 3.53 -13.35 -6.05
C ILE A 80 4.05 -11.94 -5.77
N ILE A 81 3.64 -10.95 -6.57
CA ILE A 81 4.01 -9.54 -6.38
C ILE A 81 3.44 -9.02 -5.05
N HIS A 82 2.18 -9.34 -4.73
CA HIS A 82 1.57 -9.01 -3.44
C HIS A 82 2.34 -9.60 -2.25
N GLN A 83 2.67 -10.90 -2.33
CA GLN A 83 3.43 -11.58 -1.29
C GLN A 83 4.83 -10.97 -1.09
N GLN A 84 5.48 -10.56 -2.18
CA GLN A 84 6.78 -9.88 -2.12
C GLN A 84 6.70 -8.50 -1.46
N LEU A 85 5.62 -7.73 -1.68
CA LEU A 85 5.40 -6.50 -0.94
C LEU A 85 5.23 -6.78 0.55
N LEU A 86 4.30 -7.66 0.91
CA LEU A 86 3.97 -7.92 2.32
C LEU A 86 5.19 -8.40 3.10
N LYS A 87 6.06 -9.18 2.46
CA LYS A 87 7.35 -9.57 3.04
C LYS A 87 8.25 -8.36 3.31
N GLN A 88 8.46 -7.49 2.32
CA GLN A 88 9.28 -6.28 2.50
C GLN A 88 8.69 -5.32 3.54
N PHE A 89 7.37 -5.15 3.55
CA PHE A 89 6.67 -4.37 4.57
C PHE A 89 6.90 -4.96 5.97
N GLY A 90 6.81 -6.28 6.13
CA GLY A 90 7.13 -6.98 7.37
C GLY A 90 8.57 -6.77 7.82
N GLU A 91 9.54 -6.80 6.91
CA GLU A 91 10.95 -6.51 7.21
C GLU A 91 11.13 -5.08 7.75
N HIS A 92 10.41 -4.09 7.19
CA HIS A 92 10.39 -2.73 7.70
C HIS A 92 9.74 -2.62 9.08
N MET A 93 8.63 -3.33 9.32
CA MET A 93 7.99 -3.37 10.65
C MET A 93 8.91 -3.96 11.71
N GLU A 94 9.60 -5.05 11.41
CA GLU A 94 10.54 -5.69 12.34
C GLU A 94 11.75 -4.79 12.63
N ASN A 95 12.22 -4.02 11.65
CA ASN A 95 13.23 -3.00 11.89
C ASN A 95 12.69 -1.88 12.79
N TYR A 96 11.49 -1.38 12.51
CA TYR A 96 10.84 -0.34 13.30
C TYR A 96 10.67 -0.75 14.77
N LYS A 97 10.24 -1.98 15.05
CA LYS A 97 10.11 -2.50 16.43
C LYS A 97 11.44 -2.46 17.21
N LYS A 98 12.57 -2.60 16.53
CA LYS A 98 13.91 -2.58 17.14
C LYS A 98 14.45 -1.17 17.31
N THR A 99 14.24 -0.30 16.33
CA THR A 99 14.86 1.03 16.27
C THR A 99 13.94 2.15 16.75
N GLN A 100 12.63 1.91 16.79
CA GLN A 100 11.56 2.89 16.99
C GLN A 100 11.62 4.07 16.00
N LYS A 101 12.26 3.85 14.85
CA LYS A 101 12.48 4.88 13.82
C LYS A 101 12.14 4.33 12.44
N LEU A 102 11.24 5.03 11.75
CA LEU A 102 11.01 4.83 10.33
C LEU A 102 11.99 5.69 9.54
N GLU A 103 12.83 5.05 8.72
CA GLU A 103 13.74 5.75 7.83
C GLU A 103 12.99 6.31 6.62
N GLU A 104 13.51 7.37 6.00
CA GLU A 104 12.95 7.94 4.76
C GLU A 104 12.85 6.89 3.65
N SER A 105 13.73 5.89 3.66
CA SER A 105 13.72 4.77 2.70
C SER A 105 12.43 3.95 2.77
N PHE A 106 11.81 3.80 3.95
CA PHE A 106 10.51 3.13 4.10
C PHE A 106 9.41 3.89 3.38
N PHE A 107 9.35 5.20 3.59
CA PHE A 107 8.36 6.07 2.95
C PHE A 107 8.57 6.15 1.44
N ASN A 108 9.82 6.20 0.98
CA ASN A 108 10.12 6.12 -0.44
C ASN A 108 9.69 4.77 -1.03
N PHE A 109 9.97 3.66 -0.34
CA PHE A 109 9.53 2.33 -0.73
C PHE A 109 8.01 2.27 -0.94
N LEU A 110 7.21 2.73 0.02
CA LEU A 110 5.76 2.68 -0.10
C LEU A 110 5.24 3.47 -1.32
N LYS A 111 5.75 4.70 -1.53
CA LYS A 111 5.34 5.54 -2.67
C LYS A 111 5.72 4.92 -4.02
N VAL A 112 6.97 4.47 -4.14
CA VAL A 112 7.48 3.86 -5.37
C VAL A 112 6.71 2.57 -5.66
N TRP A 113 6.50 1.73 -4.66
CA TRP A 113 5.79 0.47 -4.84
C TRP A 113 4.36 0.71 -5.27
N LEU A 114 3.57 1.50 -4.53
CA LEU A 114 2.15 1.70 -4.84
C LEU A 114 1.97 2.36 -6.21
N THR A 115 2.77 3.39 -6.52
CA THR A 115 2.72 4.05 -7.84
C THR A 115 3.05 3.08 -8.98
N SER A 116 4.08 2.26 -8.81
CA SER A 116 4.52 1.33 -9.87
C SER A 116 3.56 0.15 -10.01
N HIS A 117 2.97 -0.31 -8.90
CA HIS A 117 2.01 -1.40 -8.88
C HIS A 117 0.73 -1.01 -9.60
N ILE A 118 0.12 0.12 -9.21
CA ILE A 118 -1.10 0.64 -9.84
C ILE A 118 -0.91 0.79 -11.36
N LYS A 119 0.16 1.47 -11.76
CA LYS A 119 0.38 1.82 -13.17
C LYS A 119 0.85 0.66 -14.03
N GLY A 120 1.59 -0.28 -13.45
CA GLY A 120 2.28 -1.34 -14.20
C GLY A 120 1.66 -2.72 -14.07
N ILE A 121 0.95 -2.97 -12.98
CA ILE A 121 0.40 -4.27 -12.62
C ILE A 121 -1.14 -4.18 -12.60
N ASP A 122 -1.72 -3.29 -11.80
CA ASP A 122 -3.19 -3.23 -11.61
C ASP A 122 -3.92 -2.78 -12.88
N ALA A 123 -3.32 -1.83 -13.61
CA ALA A 123 -3.79 -1.39 -14.91
C ALA A 123 -3.98 -2.53 -15.94
N LYS A 124 -3.40 -3.73 -15.72
CA LYS A 124 -3.56 -4.88 -16.62
C LYS A 124 -4.91 -5.59 -16.46
N TYR A 125 -5.52 -5.51 -15.28
CA TYR A 125 -6.85 -6.06 -15.03
C TYR A 125 -7.92 -4.95 -15.06
N ALA A 126 -7.55 -3.68 -14.87
CA ALA A 126 -8.47 -2.55 -14.98
C ALA A 126 -9.05 -2.46 -16.40
N GLY A 127 -10.39 -2.51 -16.52
CA GLY A 127 -11.11 -2.48 -17.80
C GLY A 127 -11.36 -3.86 -18.45
N LYS A 128 -11.18 -4.95 -17.69
CA LYS A 128 -11.55 -6.32 -18.10
C LYS A 128 -12.82 -6.80 -17.43
#